data_AF-A0A497SS30-F1
#
_entry.id   AF-A0A497SS30-F1
#
_cell.length_a   1.000
_cell.length_b   1.000
_cell.length_c   1.000
_cell.angle_alpha   90.00
_cell.angle_beta   90.00
_cell.angle_gamma   90.00
#
_symmetry.space_group_name_H-M   'P 1'
#
loop_
_entity.id
_entity.type
_entity.pdbx_description
1 polymer ?
#
loop_
_entity_poly.entity_id
_entity_poly.type
_entity_poly.pdbx_seq_one_letter_code
_entity_poly.pdbx_strand_id
1 'polypeptide(L)'
;MEARETQICKLCLEPLFNFICVDCLAKDVKKFLFSDKPELRKEFESFHEKFSKFFLSSNPEKKVKCIRCKRTFDVMVCPYCYINELFWWLFGKDIELARKLAQFFNFDFLGTGYVLKLRKVEPIIIAEDQEKDLEIGICESCGQAYDGLKKVEGKWLCETCRDEL
;
A
#
# COMPACT_ATOMS: atom_id res chain seq x y z
N MET A 1 2.38 -23.16 -20.84
CA MET A 1 3.00 -22.30 -19.81
C MET A 1 2.07 -22.32 -18.61
N GLU A 2 2.46 -22.96 -17.52
CA GLU A 2 1.70 -22.89 -16.27
C GLU A 2 1.77 -21.47 -15.72
N ALA A 3 0.62 -20.88 -15.41
CA ALA A 3 0.54 -19.58 -14.75
C ALA A 3 1.14 -19.73 -13.35
N ARG A 4 2.30 -19.10 -13.12
CA ARG A 4 2.86 -19.03 -11.76
C ARG A 4 1.98 -18.13 -10.92
N GLU A 5 1.42 -18.68 -9.85
CA GLU A 5 0.68 -17.88 -8.87
C GLU A 5 1.56 -16.74 -8.35
N THR A 6 1.07 -15.52 -8.52
CA THR A 6 1.76 -14.32 -8.04
C THR A 6 1.63 -14.25 -6.53
N GLN A 7 2.75 -14.09 -5.86
CA GLN A 7 2.84 -14.01 -4.40
C GLN A 7 2.36 -12.63 -3.95
N ILE A 8 1.56 -12.57 -2.89
CA ILE A 8 0.94 -11.32 -2.42
C ILE A 8 1.55 -10.92 -1.08
N CYS A 9 1.88 -9.64 -0.92
CA CYS A 9 2.32 -9.08 0.35
C CYS A 9 1.20 -9.18 1.40
N LYS A 10 1.49 -9.74 2.59
CA LYS A 10 0.52 -9.83 3.68
C LYS A 10 0.17 -8.49 4.34
N LEU A 11 0.93 -7.43 4.06
CA LEU A 11 0.70 -6.09 4.62
C LEU A 11 -0.11 -5.21 3.68
N CYS A 12 0.39 -4.94 2.47
CA CYS A 12 -0.30 -4.07 1.51
C CYS A 12 -1.27 -4.80 0.58
N LEU A 13 -1.31 -6.14 0.60
CA LEU A 13 -2.10 -6.97 -0.32
C LEU A 13 -1.76 -6.78 -1.81
N GLU A 14 -0.60 -6.20 -2.11
CA GLU A 14 -0.11 -6.05 -3.48
C GLU A 14 0.76 -7.23 -3.93
N PRO A 15 0.81 -7.52 -5.24
CA PRO A 15 1.75 -8.46 -5.83
C PRO A 15 3.23 -8.17 -5.50
N LEU A 16 3.96 -9.22 -5.14
CA LEU A 16 5.41 -9.19 -4.94
C LEU A 16 6.12 -9.39 -6.28
N PHE A 17 6.60 -8.30 -6.88
CA PHE A 17 7.46 -8.36 -8.07
C PHE A 17 8.96 -8.37 -7.73
N ASN A 18 9.34 -7.82 -6.57
CA ASN A 18 10.71 -7.73 -6.10
C ASN A 18 11.01 -8.78 -5.02
N PHE A 19 11.74 -9.82 -5.40
CA PHE A 19 12.01 -10.96 -4.53
C PHE A 19 13.31 -10.79 -3.72
N ILE A 20 13.48 -9.68 -2.98
CA ILE A 20 14.55 -9.56 -1.99
C ILE A 20 13.96 -9.94 -0.63
N CYS A 21 14.54 -10.94 0.04
CA CYS A 21 14.08 -11.34 1.36
C CYS A 21 14.37 -10.26 2.42
N VAL A 22 13.52 -10.21 3.44
CA VAL A 22 13.67 -9.28 4.57
C VAL A 22 15.02 -9.43 5.28
N ASP A 23 15.61 -10.63 5.33
CA ASP A 23 16.95 -10.82 5.90
C ASP A 23 18.05 -10.10 5.12
N CYS A 24 17.93 -10.05 3.78
CA CYS A 24 18.89 -9.32 2.95
C CYS A 24 18.76 -7.82 3.15
N LEU A 25 17.52 -7.31 3.24
CA LEU A 25 17.26 -5.90 3.55
C LEU A 25 17.79 -5.56 4.95
N ALA A 26 17.50 -6.40 5.94
CA ALA A 26 17.96 -6.22 7.32
C ALA A 26 19.49 -6.11 7.42
N LYS A 27 20.22 -6.93 6.65
CA LYS A 27 21.68 -6.87 6.60
C LYS A 27 22.19 -5.53 6.04
N ASP A 28 21.56 -4.98 5.01
CA ASP A 28 21.96 -3.69 4.43
C ASP A 28 21.67 -2.54 5.39
N VAL A 29 20.45 -2.52 5.96
CA VAL A 29 20.07 -1.55 6.99
C VAL A 29 21.06 -1.61 8.14
N LYS A 30 21.37 -2.81 8.63
CA LYS A 30 22.26 -2.98 9.78
C LYS A 30 23.66 -2.45 9.51
N LYS A 31 24.19 -2.71 8.31
CA LYS A 31 25.50 -2.22 7.89
C LYS A 31 25.50 -0.69 7.75
N PHE A 32 24.45 -0.12 7.18
CA PHE A 32 24.40 1.30 6.85
C PHE A 32 24.07 2.19 8.06
N LEU A 33 23.02 1.86 8.81
CA LEU A 33 22.48 2.77 9.83
C LEU A 33 23.11 2.61 11.21
N PHE A 34 23.55 1.41 11.56
CA PHE A 34 24.04 1.14 12.91
C PHE A 34 25.56 1.05 13.00
N SER A 35 26.30 1.49 11.98
CA SER A 35 27.77 1.58 12.07
C SER A 35 28.21 2.44 13.26
N ASP A 36 27.50 3.54 13.52
CA ASP A 36 27.84 4.53 14.56
C ASP A 36 26.99 4.42 15.84
N LYS A 37 25.99 3.53 15.87
CA LYS A 37 25.07 3.34 17.01
C LYS A 37 24.92 1.86 17.39
N PRO A 38 25.93 1.25 18.05
CA PRO A 38 25.92 -0.17 18.38
C PRO A 38 24.80 -0.57 19.37
N GLU A 39 24.34 0.34 20.21
CA GLU A 39 23.28 0.13 21.19
C GLU A 39 21.94 -0.25 20.55
N LEU A 40 21.59 0.38 19.42
CA LEU A 40 20.36 0.10 18.69
C LEU A 40 20.40 -1.23 17.91
N ARG A 41 21.59 -1.83 17.72
CA ARG A 41 21.72 -3.08 16.94
C ARG A 41 20.96 -4.24 17.56
N LYS A 42 21.02 -4.38 18.90
CA LYS A 42 20.35 -5.48 19.60
C LYS A 42 18.83 -5.32 19.53
N GLU A 43 18.34 -4.09 19.68
CA GLU A 43 16.91 -3.81 19.55
C GLU A 43 16.42 -4.03 18.11
N PHE A 44 17.21 -3.63 17.12
CA PHE A 44 16.93 -3.90 15.70
C PHE A 44 16.85 -5.40 15.40
N GLU A 45 17.78 -6.21 15.92
CA GLU A 45 17.73 -7.67 15.77
C GLU A 45 16.45 -8.26 16.37
N SER A 46 16.06 -7.78 17.56
CA SER A 46 14.80 -8.19 18.19
C SER A 46 13.58 -7.78 17.36
N PHE A 47 13.57 -6.57 16.80
CA PHE A 47 12.53 -6.11 15.88
C PHE A 47 12.45 -7.03 14.66
N HIS A 48 13.58 -7.27 13.99
CA HIS A 48 13.64 -8.11 12.78
C HIS A 48 13.17 -9.53 13.03
N GLU A 49 13.58 -10.13 14.16
CA GLU A 49 13.17 -11.47 14.55
C GLU A 49 11.66 -11.56 14.79
N LYS A 50 11.10 -10.62 15.56
CA LYS A 50 9.65 -10.56 15.83
C LYS A 50 8.86 -10.34 14.54
N PHE A 51 9.31 -9.42 13.71
CA PHE A 51 8.71 -9.13 12.41
C PHE A 51 8.69 -10.37 11.52
N SER A 52 9.85 -11.01 11.34
CA SER A 52 9.99 -12.16 10.46
C SER A 52 9.11 -13.32 10.92
N LYS A 53 9.09 -13.61 12.23
CA LYS A 53 8.25 -14.65 12.83
C LYS A 53 6.75 -14.39 12.61
N PHE A 54 6.31 -13.15 12.76
CA PHE A 54 4.90 -12.79 12.60
C PHE A 54 4.40 -12.99 11.16
N PHE A 55 5.27 -12.74 10.17
CA PHE A 55 4.90 -12.80 8.76
C PHE A 55 5.33 -14.09 8.03
N LEU A 56 5.78 -15.12 8.75
CA LEU A 56 6.03 -16.43 8.16
C LEU A 56 4.77 -16.96 7.45
N SER A 57 4.94 -17.55 6.27
CA SER A 57 3.87 -18.24 5.57
C SER A 57 3.53 -19.53 6.30
N SER A 58 2.24 -19.74 6.58
CA SER A 58 1.73 -21.02 7.07
C SER A 58 1.71 -22.10 5.98
N ASN A 59 1.88 -21.71 4.71
CA ASN A 59 1.88 -22.63 3.58
C ASN A 59 3.33 -22.90 3.10
N PRO A 60 3.87 -24.11 3.31
CA PRO A 60 5.23 -24.47 2.93
C PRO A 60 5.45 -24.62 1.43
N GLU A 61 4.40 -24.66 0.61
CA GLU A 61 4.50 -24.85 -0.84
C GLU A 61 4.73 -23.54 -1.60
N LYS A 62 4.37 -22.40 -1.00
CA LYS A 62 4.52 -21.06 -1.60
C LYS A 62 5.84 -20.40 -1.18
N LYS A 63 6.96 -21.03 -1.54
CA LYS A 63 8.31 -20.49 -1.24
C LYS A 63 8.81 -19.61 -2.38
N VAL A 64 9.36 -18.46 -2.01
CA VAL A 64 9.94 -17.50 -2.95
C VAL A 64 11.46 -17.54 -2.85
N LYS A 65 12.17 -17.47 -3.98
CA LYS A 65 13.63 -17.46 -4.00
C LYS A 65 14.15 -16.03 -3.98
N CYS A 66 14.98 -15.70 -3.00
CA CYS A 66 15.61 -14.39 -2.92
C CYS A 66 16.58 -14.18 -4.09
N ILE A 67 16.44 -13.10 -4.86
CA ILE A 67 17.32 -12.82 -6.00
C ILE A 67 18.76 -12.57 -5.58
N ARG A 68 18.98 -12.10 -4.34
CA ARG A 68 20.30 -11.75 -3.82
C ARG A 68 21.02 -12.92 -3.18
N CYS A 69 20.45 -13.50 -2.11
CA CYS A 69 21.11 -14.61 -1.40
C CYS A 69 20.75 -16.00 -1.93
N LYS A 70 19.87 -16.09 -2.93
CA LYS A 70 19.39 -17.34 -3.55
C LYS A 70 18.70 -18.34 -2.60
N ARG A 71 18.54 -18.00 -1.32
CA ARG A 71 17.77 -18.79 -0.35
C ARG A 71 16.27 -18.64 -0.61
N THR A 72 15.54 -19.72 -0.42
CA THR A 72 14.08 -19.68 -0.36
C THR A 72 13.65 -19.10 0.98
N PHE A 73 12.62 -18.26 0.95
CA PHE A 73 12.03 -17.66 2.13
C PHE A 73 10.50 -17.72 2.04
N ASP A 74 9.89 -17.71 3.20
CA ASP A 74 8.46 -17.86 3.45
C ASP A 74 7.84 -16.60 4.07
N VAL A 75 8.66 -15.59 4.38
CA VAL A 75 8.17 -14.27 4.80
C VAL A 75 7.54 -13.56 3.61
N MET A 76 6.23 -13.36 3.67
CA MET A 76 5.42 -12.83 2.58
C MET A 76 5.19 -11.32 2.73
N VAL A 77 6.27 -10.54 2.81
CA VAL A 77 6.20 -9.07 2.91
C VAL A 77 7.08 -8.43 1.85
N CYS A 78 6.56 -7.40 1.18
CA CYS A 78 7.31 -6.67 0.17
C CYS A 78 8.43 -5.83 0.81
N PRO A 79 9.51 -5.54 0.06
CA PRO A 79 10.58 -4.68 0.56
C PRO A 79 10.09 -3.33 1.10
N TYR A 80 9.11 -2.71 0.43
CA TYR A 80 8.55 -1.43 0.85
C TYR A 80 7.93 -1.51 2.24
N CYS A 81 7.00 -2.44 2.46
CA CYS A 81 6.32 -2.59 3.75
C CYS A 81 7.31 -2.93 4.88
N TYR A 82 8.31 -3.77 4.62
CA TYR A 82 9.35 -4.04 5.62
C TYR A 82 10.12 -2.76 6.01
N ILE A 83 10.54 -1.95 5.02
CA ILE A 83 11.26 -0.70 5.28
C ILE A 83 10.34 0.35 5.94
N ASN A 84 9.04 0.37 5.61
CA ASN A 84 8.07 1.25 6.27
C ASN A 84 7.92 0.91 7.76
N GLU A 85 7.74 -0.35 8.10
CA GLU A 85 7.64 -0.81 9.50
C GLU A 85 8.92 -0.52 10.27
N LEU A 86 10.06 -0.71 9.62
CA LEU A 86 11.36 -0.35 10.16
C LEU A 86 11.51 1.16 10.39
N PHE A 87 10.99 1.99 9.48
CA PHE A 87 11.00 3.44 9.61
C PHE A 87 10.22 3.88 10.85
N TRP A 88 9.00 3.38 11.05
CA TRP A 88 8.19 3.74 12.22
C TRP A 88 8.80 3.24 13.53
N TRP A 89 9.38 2.03 13.53
CA TRP A 89 10.13 1.54 14.67
C TRP A 89 11.34 2.43 14.99
N LEU A 90 12.12 2.83 13.99
CA LEU A 90 13.24 3.76 14.17
C LEU A 90 12.76 5.15 14.60
N PHE A 91 11.65 5.65 14.07
CA PHE A 91 11.12 6.97 14.41
C PHE A 91 10.83 7.10 15.91
N GLY A 92 10.32 6.04 16.54
CA GLY A 92 10.11 5.98 17.98
C GLY A 92 11.38 5.85 18.83
N LYS A 93 12.55 5.66 18.21
CA LYS A 93 13.85 5.43 18.88
C LYS A 93 14.85 6.53 18.61
N ASP A 94 14.97 6.95 17.36
CA ASP A 94 15.93 7.89 16.84
C ASP A 94 15.45 8.49 15.51
N ILE A 95 14.88 9.70 15.60
CA ILE A 95 14.32 10.42 14.47
C ILE A 95 15.36 10.74 13.39
N GLU A 96 16.62 10.95 13.76
CA GLU A 96 17.68 11.27 12.80
C GLU A 96 18.08 10.04 11.99
N LEU A 97 18.15 8.87 12.61
CA LEU A 97 18.34 7.61 11.89
C LEU A 97 17.13 7.25 11.02
N ALA A 98 15.90 7.49 11.50
CA ALA A 98 14.70 7.29 10.69
C ALA A 98 14.72 8.18 9.43
N ARG A 99 15.14 9.44 9.56
CA ARG A 99 15.30 10.37 8.43
C ARG A 99 16.39 9.88 7.45
N LYS A 100 17.53 9.40 7.96
CA LYS A 100 18.58 8.79 7.12
C LYS A 100 18.09 7.56 6.37
N LEU A 101 17.30 6.70 7.01
CA LEU A 101 16.66 5.55 6.35
C LEU A 101 15.77 6.01 5.20
N ALA A 102 14.88 6.98 5.45
CA ALA A 102 13.96 7.50 4.43
C ALA A 102 14.69 8.10 3.23
N GLN A 103 15.78 8.84 3.47
CA GLN A 103 16.63 9.40 2.41
C GLN A 103 17.31 8.32 1.56
N PHE A 104 17.79 7.25 2.20
CA PHE A 104 18.54 6.20 1.50
C PHE A 104 17.63 5.34 0.60
N PHE A 105 16.43 5.02 1.09
CA PHE A 105 15.51 4.15 0.38
C PHE A 105 14.54 4.88 -0.56
N ASN A 106 14.51 6.23 -0.53
CA ASN A 106 13.76 7.12 -1.44
C ASN A 106 12.32 6.65 -1.74
N PHE A 107 11.62 6.20 -0.70
CA PHE A 107 10.28 5.63 -0.80
C PHE A 107 9.17 6.64 -0.49
N ASP A 108 9.49 7.93 -0.42
CA ASP A 108 8.54 8.99 -0.10
C ASP A 108 7.76 8.80 1.22
N PHE A 109 8.33 8.09 2.20
CA PHE A 109 7.67 7.87 3.51
C PHE A 109 7.31 9.18 4.24
N LEU A 110 7.99 10.27 3.90
CA LEU A 110 7.80 11.59 4.47
C LEU A 110 6.92 12.51 3.60
N GLY A 111 6.44 12.05 2.44
CA GLY A 111 5.68 12.87 1.49
C GLY A 111 6.48 14.02 0.87
N THR A 112 7.81 13.88 0.76
CA THR A 112 8.75 14.90 0.29
C THR A 112 9.44 14.57 -1.04
N GLY A 113 9.20 13.41 -1.67
CA GLY A 113 9.94 12.94 -2.84
C GLY A 113 9.13 12.16 -3.89
N TYR A 114 9.10 12.70 -5.12
CA TYR A 114 8.59 12.11 -6.37
C TYR A 114 7.10 12.27 -6.74
N VAL A 115 6.28 13.10 -6.06
CA VAL A 115 5.01 13.54 -6.67
C VAL A 115 4.57 14.96 -6.26
N LEU A 116 5.31 16.00 -6.69
CA LEU A 116 4.68 17.31 -6.97
C LEU A 116 4.44 17.53 -8.46
N LYS A 117 4.82 16.58 -9.32
CA LYS A 117 4.63 16.68 -10.78
C LYS A 117 3.91 15.51 -11.45
N LEU A 118 3.49 14.47 -10.71
CA LEU A 118 2.80 13.30 -11.28
C LEU A 118 1.45 12.93 -10.62
N ARG A 119 0.83 13.82 -9.84
CA ARG A 119 -0.58 13.68 -9.42
C ARG A 119 -1.33 15.00 -9.54
N LYS A 120 -1.91 15.24 -10.71
CA LYS A 120 -3.37 15.38 -10.76
C LYS A 120 -3.93 13.99 -11.04
N VAL A 121 -3.72 13.06 -10.12
CA VAL A 121 -4.64 11.94 -10.00
C VAL A 121 -5.59 12.46 -8.96
N GLU A 122 -6.76 12.90 -9.42
CA GLU A 122 -7.86 13.20 -8.53
C GLU A 122 -8.03 11.98 -7.61
N PRO A 123 -8.16 12.19 -6.29
CA PRO A 123 -8.34 11.08 -5.37
C PRO A 123 -9.50 10.22 -5.87
N ILE A 124 -9.23 8.92 -6.09
CA ILE A 124 -10.32 7.96 -6.22
C ILE A 124 -10.89 7.86 -4.82
N ILE A 125 -12.02 8.52 -4.62
CA ILE A 125 -12.79 8.51 -3.40
C ILE A 125 -13.47 7.13 -3.33
N ILE A 126 -12.90 6.20 -2.56
CA ILE A 126 -13.43 4.83 -2.39
C ILE A 126 -14.54 4.78 -1.31
N ALA A 127 -14.74 5.86 -0.56
CA ALA A 127 -15.93 6.10 0.25
C ALA A 127 -15.90 7.56 0.74
N GLU A 128 -16.45 8.48 -0.04
CA GLU A 128 -17.21 9.56 0.56
C GLU A 128 -18.64 9.16 0.28
N ASP A 129 -19.41 9.00 1.36
CA ASP A 129 -20.81 9.37 1.37
C ASP A 129 -20.91 10.85 0.97
N GLN A 130 -20.64 11.15 -0.31
CA GLN A 130 -21.35 12.24 -0.94
C GLN A 130 -22.76 11.69 -1.10
N GLU A 131 -23.61 11.98 -0.12
CA GLU A 131 -25.03 12.24 -0.35
C GLU A 131 -25.15 13.33 -1.43
N LYS A 132 -24.78 13.01 -2.67
CA LYS A 132 -25.53 13.49 -3.81
C LYS A 132 -26.69 12.55 -3.84
N ASP A 133 -27.88 13.06 -3.54
CA ASP A 133 -29.17 12.40 -3.72
C ASP A 133 -29.29 11.88 -5.17
N LEU A 134 -28.60 10.78 -5.48
CA LEU A 134 -28.79 9.98 -6.66
C LEU A 134 -29.90 9.02 -6.27
N GLU A 135 -31.11 9.55 -6.16
CA GLU A 135 -32.31 8.72 -6.02
C GLU A 135 -32.43 7.89 -7.30
N ILE A 136 -32.20 6.58 -7.16
CA ILE A 136 -32.53 5.60 -8.19
C ILE A 136 -34.05 5.48 -8.18
N GLY A 137 -34.69 5.75 -9.32
CA GLY A 137 -36.13 5.71 -9.43
C GLY A 137 -36.61 5.62 -10.86
N ILE A 138 -37.92 5.83 -11.07
CA ILE A 138 -38.54 5.82 -12.40
C ILE A 138 -38.77 7.28 -12.84
N CYS A 139 -38.30 7.63 -14.05
CA CYS A 139 -38.58 8.94 -14.65
C CYS A 139 -40.08 9.09 -14.91
N GLU A 140 -40.68 10.16 -14.40
CA GLU A 140 -42.13 10.40 -14.52
C GLU A 140 -42.57 10.87 -15.92
N SER A 141 -41.62 11.15 -16.83
CA SER A 141 -41.90 11.49 -18.23
C SER A 141 -41.86 10.27 -19.16
N CYS A 142 -40.76 9.50 -19.13
CA CYS A 142 -40.58 8.37 -20.06
C CYS A 142 -40.84 6.99 -19.43
N GLY A 143 -41.05 6.91 -18.12
CA GLY A 143 -41.39 5.66 -17.41
C GLY A 143 -40.24 4.65 -17.29
N GLN A 144 -39.02 5.02 -17.69
CA GLN A 144 -37.84 4.15 -17.54
C GLN A 144 -37.10 4.42 -16.22
N ALA A 145 -36.44 3.38 -15.71
CA ALA A 145 -35.64 3.48 -14.49
C ALA A 145 -34.27 4.09 -14.80
N TYR A 146 -33.86 5.08 -14.02
CA TYR A 146 -32.55 5.72 -14.13
C TYR A 146 -31.92 5.94 -12.76
N ASP A 147 -30.60 5.90 -12.75
CA ASP A 147 -29.78 6.49 -11.70
C ASP A 147 -29.66 8.01 -11.93
N GLY A 148 -29.67 8.78 -10.84
CA GLY A 148 -29.48 10.23 -10.91
C GLY A 148 -30.68 11.04 -11.44
N LEU A 149 -31.90 10.62 -11.11
CA LEU A 149 -33.08 11.46 -11.32
C LEU A 149 -32.94 12.78 -10.56
N LYS A 150 -33.43 13.87 -11.15
CA LYS A 150 -33.55 15.16 -10.46
C LYS A 150 -34.98 15.67 -10.51
N LYS A 151 -35.39 16.33 -9.44
CA LYS A 151 -36.72 16.94 -9.34
C LYS A 151 -36.76 18.27 -10.08
N VAL A 152 -37.57 18.36 -11.14
CA VAL A 152 -37.81 19.57 -11.94
C VAL A 152 -39.31 19.83 -11.92
N GLU A 153 -39.71 21.03 -11.47
CA GLU A 153 -41.13 21.42 -11.33
C GLU A 153 -42.00 20.42 -10.54
N GLY A 154 -41.40 19.77 -9.54
CA GLY A 154 -42.07 18.78 -8.72
C GLY A 154 -42.09 17.36 -9.28
N LYS A 155 -41.60 17.15 -10.52
CA LYS A 155 -41.52 15.83 -11.17
C LYS A 155 -40.10 15.28 -11.18
N TRP A 156 -39.95 13.96 -11.04
CA TRP A 156 -38.65 13.29 -11.13
C TRP A 156 -38.30 12.93 -12.58
N LEU A 157 -37.28 13.58 -13.14
CA LEU A 157 -36.91 13.45 -14.55
C LEU A 157 -35.48 12.94 -14.74
N CYS A 158 -35.29 12.08 -15.75
CA CYS A 158 -33.97 11.64 -16.20
C CYS A 158 -33.23 12.76 -16.94
N GLU A 159 -31.94 12.57 -17.23
CA GLU A 159 -31.14 13.57 -17.96
C GLU A 159 -31.73 13.92 -19.32
N THR A 160 -32.08 12.91 -20.12
CA THR A 160 -32.64 13.12 -21.47
C THR A 160 -33.95 13.92 -21.44
N CYS A 161 -34.89 13.57 -20.57
CA CYS A 161 -36.17 14.28 -20.47
C CYS A 161 -36.03 15.69 -19.87
N ARG A 162 -34.91 16.02 -19.23
CA ARG A 162 -34.62 17.38 -18.74
C ARG A 162 -34.06 18.26 -19.85
N ASP A 163 -33.24 17.69 -20.73
CA ASP A 163 -32.62 18.44 -21.84
C ASP A 163 -33.62 18.73 -22.99
N GLU A 164 -34.77 18.05 -22.98
CA GLU A 164 -35.87 18.26 -23.93
C GLU A 164 -36.96 19.25 -23.44
N LEU A 165 -36.81 19.81 -22.24
CA LEU A 165 -37.70 20.83 -21.68
C LEU A 165 -37.39 22.25 -22.16
#